data_AF-A0A7K2NM25-F1
#
_entry.id   AF-A0A7K2NM25-F1
#
_cell.length_a   1.000
_cell.length_b   1.000
_cell.length_c   1.000
_cell.angle_alpha   90.00
_cell.angle_beta   90.00
_cell.angle_gamma   90.00
#
_symmetry.space_group_name_H-M   'P 1'
#
loop_
_entity.id
_entity.type
_entity.pdbx_description
1 polymer ?
#
loop_
_entity_poly.entity_id
_entity_poly.type
_entity_poly.pdbx_seq_one_letter_code
_entity_poly.pdbx_strand_id
1 'polypeptide(L)'
;SGGGLLLLHDERLLALVDAWLTGVPADAFTDVLPLLRRTFSAYEPGVRRGLGELVRRGPEARGRVTTAGSGVPGFAAGLDPVRADAVLPVVRLLLGRHPAPDDNDLVGADT
;
A
#
# COMPACT_ATOMS: atom_id res chain seq x y z
N SER A 1 -0.04 10.46 -14.19
CA SER A 1 1.08 9.93 -13.40
C SER A 1 1.23 10.74 -12.12
N GLY A 2 0.53 10.38 -11.04
CA GLY A 2 0.45 11.18 -9.81
C GLY A 2 0.68 10.41 -8.50
N GLY A 3 0.93 9.10 -8.56
CA GLY A 3 1.04 8.26 -7.36
C GLY A 3 2.36 8.38 -6.60
N GLY A 4 3.46 8.73 -7.26
CA GLY A 4 4.80 8.76 -6.64
C GLY A 4 5.02 9.92 -5.66
N LEU A 5 4.35 11.06 -5.89
CA LEU A 5 4.36 12.17 -4.92
C LEU A 5 3.67 11.79 -3.62
N LEU A 6 2.64 10.95 -3.68
CA LEU A 6 1.84 10.57 -2.52
C LEU A 6 2.66 9.79 -1.49
N LEU A 7 3.53 8.87 -1.93
CA LEU A 7 4.45 8.14 -1.05
C LEU A 7 5.59 9.00 -0.51
N LEU A 8 5.99 10.05 -1.25
CA LEU A 8 7.01 10.99 -0.81
C LEU A 8 6.48 11.94 0.28
N HIS A 9 5.18 12.23 0.24
CA HIS A 9 4.52 13.16 1.15
C HIS A 9 3.80 12.48 2.32
N ASP A 10 3.38 11.23 2.15
CA ASP A 10 2.71 10.45 3.19
C ASP A 10 3.64 9.37 3.74
N GLU A 11 4.39 9.76 4.77
CA GLU A 11 5.27 8.88 5.54
C GLU A 11 4.53 7.70 6.19
N ARG A 12 3.23 7.86 6.50
CA ARG A 12 2.41 6.78 7.09
C ARG A 12 2.11 5.72 6.04
N LEU A 13 1.77 6.13 4.81
CA LEU A 13 1.57 5.21 3.71
C LEU A 13 2.87 4.45 3.40
N LEU A 14 4.01 5.15 3.42
CA LEU A 14 5.30 4.50 3.26
C LEU A 14 5.61 3.49 4.39
N ALA A 15 5.27 3.82 5.63
CA ALA A 15 5.40 2.90 6.76
C ALA A 15 4.48 1.67 6.64
N LEU A 16 3.27 1.82 6.09
CA LEU A 16 2.37 0.68 5.84
C LEU A 16 2.91 -0.24 4.75
N VAL A 17 3.44 0.32 3.67
CA VAL A 17 4.09 -0.48 2.61
C VAL A 17 5.32 -1.19 3.15
N ASP A 18 6.13 -0.51 3.96
CA ASP A 18 7.33 -1.07 4.60
C ASP A 18 6.97 -2.21 5.57
N ALA A 19 5.98 -2.02 6.44
CA ALA A 19 5.48 -3.04 7.36
C ALA A 19 4.90 -4.25 6.63
N TRP A 20 4.16 -4.02 5.53
CA TRP A 20 3.66 -5.11 4.71
C TRP A 20 4.80 -5.88 4.03
N LEU A 21 5.75 -5.19 3.39
CA LEU A 21 6.88 -5.82 2.70
C LEU A 21 7.77 -6.63 3.65
N THR A 22 8.04 -6.08 4.84
CA THR A 22 8.82 -6.77 5.87
C THR A 22 8.08 -7.95 6.50
N GLY A 23 6.75 -7.99 6.39
CA GLY A 23 5.91 -9.12 6.78
C GLY A 23 5.75 -10.21 5.70
N VAL A 24 6.24 -10.00 4.48
CA VAL A 24 6.15 -11.01 3.41
C VAL A 24 7.15 -12.14 3.68
N PRO A 25 6.71 -13.41 3.67
CA PRO A 25 7.59 -14.57 3.76
C PRO A 25 8.67 -14.58 2.66
N ALA A 26 9.88 -15.05 2.98
CA ALA A 26 11.02 -14.98 2.06
C ALA A 26 10.81 -15.76 0.74
N ASP A 27 10.08 -16.87 0.82
CA ASP A 27 9.64 -17.69 -0.33
C ASP A 27 8.68 -16.93 -1.25
N ALA A 28 7.79 -16.09 -0.69
CA ALA A 28 6.85 -15.28 -1.46
C ALA A 28 7.42 -13.90 -1.88
N PHE A 29 8.50 -13.43 -1.28
CA PHE A 29 9.06 -12.10 -1.54
C PHE A 29 9.45 -11.90 -3.01
N THR A 30 10.04 -12.93 -3.62
CA THR A 30 10.48 -12.90 -5.02
C THR A 30 9.31 -12.72 -5.99
N ASP A 31 8.13 -13.21 -5.64
CA ASP A 31 6.92 -13.10 -6.46
C ASP A 31 6.33 -11.69 -6.42
N VAL A 32 6.61 -10.93 -5.36
CA VAL A 32 6.12 -9.56 -5.18
C VAL A 32 7.04 -8.52 -5.86
N LEU A 33 8.34 -8.81 -5.98
CA LEU A 33 9.33 -7.91 -6.58
C LEU A 33 8.97 -7.41 -8.00
N PRO A 34 8.48 -8.24 -8.94
CA PRO A 34 8.10 -7.77 -10.28
C PRO A 34 7.02 -6.68 -10.25
N LEU A 35 6.04 -6.82 -9.37
CA LEU A 35 4.95 -5.86 -9.21
C LEU A 35 5.47 -4.54 -8.63
N LEU A 36 6.29 -4.61 -7.58
CA LEU A 36 6.95 -3.43 -7.00
C LEU A 36 7.79 -2.72 -8.04
N ARG A 37 8.66 -3.46 -8.74
CA ARG A 37 9.52 -2.91 -9.80
C ARG A 37 8.67 -2.18 -10.84
N ARG A 38 7.57 -2.77 -11.32
CA ARG A 38 6.68 -2.14 -12.29
C ARG A 38 6.08 -0.83 -11.75
N THR A 39 5.50 -0.86 -10.55
CA THR A 39 4.85 0.32 -9.94
C THR A 39 5.82 1.46 -9.68
N PHE A 40 6.97 1.16 -9.07
CA PHE A 40 7.97 2.17 -8.72
C PHE A 40 8.81 2.64 -9.91
N SER A 41 8.99 1.81 -10.95
CA SER A 41 9.73 2.20 -12.16
C SER A 41 9.07 3.31 -12.96
N ALA A 42 7.73 3.45 -12.84
CA ALA A 42 6.95 4.49 -13.50
C ALA A 42 7.12 5.88 -12.84
N TYR A 43 7.83 5.96 -11.72
CA TYR A 43 8.11 7.23 -11.05
C TYR A 43 9.35 7.91 -11.63
N GLU A 44 9.30 9.24 -11.66
CA GLU A 44 10.42 10.07 -12.06
C GLU A 44 11.69 9.71 -11.28
N PRO A 45 12.89 9.74 -11.90
CA PRO A 45 14.16 9.42 -11.23
C PRO A 45 14.37 10.16 -9.90
N GLY A 46 13.98 11.44 -9.82
CA GLY A 46 14.06 12.24 -8.60
C GLY A 46 13.15 11.74 -7.47
N VAL A 47 11.95 11.28 -7.80
CA VAL A 47 10.99 10.70 -6.84
C VAL A 47 11.51 9.36 -6.31
N ARG A 48 12.06 8.51 -7.20
CA ARG A 48 12.68 7.24 -6.78
C ARG A 48 13.86 7.45 -5.85
N ARG A 49 14.69 8.47 -6.11
CA ARG A 49 15.81 8.84 -5.24
C ARG A 49 15.32 9.32 -3.87
N GLY A 50 14.34 10.21 -3.84
CA GLY A 50 13.74 10.70 -2.58
C GLY A 50 13.14 9.58 -1.74
N LEU A 51 12.43 8.65 -2.38
CA LEU A 51 11.89 7.45 -1.72
C LEU A 51 12.99 6.56 -1.15
N GLY A 52 14.06 6.31 -1.90
CA GLY A 52 15.20 5.52 -1.45
C GLY A 52 15.93 6.14 -0.25
N GLU A 53 16.06 7.47 -0.21
CA GLU A 53 16.60 8.19 0.95
C GLU A 53 15.70 8.08 2.18
N LEU A 54 14.37 8.19 2.00
CA LEU A 54 13.42 8.00 3.09
C LEU A 54 13.48 6.58 3.67
N VAL A 55 13.55 5.56 2.81
CA VAL A 55 13.69 4.16 3.24
C VAL A 55 15.02 3.95 3.97
N ARG A 56 16.13 4.50 3.45
CA ARG A 56 17.46 4.40 4.08
C ARG A 56 17.52 4.99 5.50
N ARG A 57 16.77 6.06 5.78
CA ARG A 57 16.69 6.65 7.13
C ARG A 57 15.97 5.77 8.15
N GLY A 58 15.18 4.80 7.69
CA GLY A 58 14.49 3.84 8.53
C GLY A 58 13.30 4.40 9.32
N PRO A 59 12.50 3.52 9.95
CA PRO A 59 11.28 3.88 10.66
C PRO A 59 11.52 4.73 11.92
N GLU A 60 12.67 4.57 12.59
CA GLU A 60 12.98 5.32 13.83
C GLU A 60 13.18 6.83 13.58
N ALA A 61 13.69 7.21 12.41
CA ALA A 61 13.80 8.61 12.01
C ALA A 61 12.44 9.20 11.60
N ARG A 62 11.53 8.37 11.09
CA ARG A 62 10.19 8.74 10.59
C ARG A 62 9.18 8.97 11.72
N GLY A 63 9.25 8.16 12.78
CA GLY A 63 8.38 8.26 13.95
C GLY A 63 8.44 9.63 14.67
N ARG A 64 9.58 10.34 14.59
CA ARG A 64 9.74 11.68 15.19
C ARG A 64 8.94 12.78 14.52
N VAL A 65 8.53 12.60 13.26
CA VAL A 65 7.74 13.58 12.49
C VAL A 65 6.24 13.49 12.84
N THR A 66 5.80 12.37 13.43
CA THR A 66 4.37 12.07 13.65
C THR A 66 3.71 12.86 14.78
N THR A 67 4.46 13.54 15.64
CA THR A 67 3.91 14.34 16.76
C THR A 67 3.80 15.83 16.46
N ALA A 68 4.29 16.32 15.32
CA ALA A 68 4.32 17.75 15.03
C ALA A 68 3.97 18.07 13.57
N GLY A 69 2.69 18.32 13.33
CA GLY A 69 2.28 19.38 12.42
C GLY A 69 1.91 19.00 10.99
N SER A 70 0.68 19.38 10.63
CA SER A 70 0.17 19.65 9.29
C SER A 70 0.33 18.53 8.26
N GLY A 71 -0.70 17.70 8.14
CA GLY A 71 -0.90 16.89 6.94
C GLY A 71 -0.84 17.75 5.68
N VAL A 72 -0.30 17.18 4.60
CA VAL A 72 -0.22 17.84 3.29
C VAL A 72 -1.63 18.25 2.85
N PRO A 73 -1.84 19.49 2.35
CA PRO A 73 -3.15 19.93 1.87
C PRO A 73 -3.72 18.94 0.84
N GLY A 74 -4.92 18.42 1.09
CA GLY A 74 -5.55 17.38 0.28
C GLY A 74 -5.46 15.95 0.84
N PHE A 75 -4.74 15.74 1.95
CA PHE A 75 -4.65 14.45 2.65
C PHE A 75 -5.22 14.53 4.06
N ALA A 76 -6.08 13.57 4.41
CA ALA A 76 -6.66 13.46 5.75
C ALA A 76 -5.60 12.99 6.76
N ALA A 77 -5.81 13.29 8.04
CA ALA A 77 -4.91 12.87 9.13
C ALA A 77 -4.81 11.34 9.31
N GLY A 78 -5.64 10.57 8.61
CA GLY A 78 -5.65 9.11 8.62
C GLY A 78 -6.17 8.51 7.32
N LEU A 79 -6.05 7.18 7.21
CA LEU A 79 -6.67 6.42 6.12
C LEU A 79 -8.18 6.42 6.28
N ASP A 80 -8.89 6.58 5.17
CA ASP A 80 -10.34 6.42 5.11
C ASP A 80 -10.67 4.94 4.84
N PRO A 81 -11.19 4.19 5.84
CA PRO A 81 -11.46 2.77 5.69
C PRO A 81 -12.58 2.51 4.68
N VAL A 82 -13.59 3.39 4.59
CA VAL A 82 -14.70 3.23 3.65
C VAL A 82 -14.20 3.33 2.21
N ARG A 83 -13.31 4.28 1.92
CA ARG A 83 -12.66 4.38 0.61
C ARG A 83 -11.71 3.22 0.32
N ALA A 84 -11.00 2.73 1.34
CA ALA A 84 -10.11 1.58 1.19
C ALA A 84 -10.89 0.30 0.89
N ASP A 85 -12.01 0.06 1.58
CA ASP A 85 -12.87 -1.11 1.37
C ASP A 85 -13.51 -1.11 -0.03
N ALA A 86 -13.89 0.06 -0.53
CA ALA A 86 -14.51 0.19 -1.85
C ALA A 86 -13.62 -0.30 -3.01
N VAL A 87 -12.29 -0.28 -2.85
CA VAL A 87 -11.36 -0.75 -3.91
C VAL A 87 -10.96 -2.22 -3.75
N LEU A 88 -11.23 -2.85 -2.61
CA LEU A 88 -10.86 -4.24 -2.34
C LEU A 88 -11.40 -5.24 -3.37
N PRO A 89 -12.65 -5.14 -3.88
CA PRO A 89 -13.15 -6.07 -4.90
C PRO A 89 -12.32 -6.04 -6.18
N VAL A 90 -11.93 -4.84 -6.63
CA VAL A 90 -11.11 -4.66 -7.84
C VAL A 90 -9.69 -5.17 -7.60
N VAL A 91 -9.10 -4.88 -6.45
CA VAL A 91 -7.76 -5.38 -6.08
C VAL A 91 -7.74 -6.90 -6.02
N ARG A 92 -8.77 -7.52 -5.43
CA ARG A 92 -8.96 -8.96 -5.38
C ARG A 92 -9.03 -9.57 -6.79
N LEU A 93 -9.81 -8.97 -7.68
CA LEU A 93 -9.89 -9.37 -9.09
C LEU A 93 -8.52 -9.28 -9.80
N LEU A 94 -7.82 -8.16 -9.65
CA LEU A 94 -6.50 -7.95 -10.27
C LEU A 94 -5.42 -8.92 -9.75
N LEU A 95 -5.55 -9.35 -8.49
CA LEU A 95 -4.65 -10.32 -7.86
C LEU A 95 -5.09 -11.77 -8.09
N GLY A 96 -6.13 -12.02 -8.89
CA GLY A 96 -6.67 -13.36 -9.12
C GLY A 96 -7.27 -14.02 -7.86
N ARG A 97 -7.54 -13.23 -6.82
CA ARG A 97 -8.23 -13.67 -5.61
C ARG A 97 -9.72 -13.49 -5.83
N HIS A 98 -10.39 -14.52 -6.36
CA HIS A 98 -11.84 -14.49 -6.50
C HIS A 98 -12.48 -14.23 -5.13
N PRO A 99 -13.52 -13.39 -5.01
CA PRO A 99 -14.30 -13.32 -3.77
C PRO A 99 -14.73 -14.75 -3.42
N ALA A 100 -14.49 -15.20 -2.19
CA ALA A 100 -15.04 -16.47 -1.75
C ALA A 100 -16.55 -16.44 -2.04
N PRO A 101 -17.13 -17.52 -2.59
CA PRO A 101 -18.58 -17.58 -2.74
C PRO A 101 -19.19 -17.32 -1.37
N ASP A 102 -20.16 -16.42 -1.31
CA ASP A 102 -20.85 -16.10 -0.08
C ASP A 102 -21.41 -17.42 0.50
N ASP A 103 -21.20 -17.68 1.79
CA ASP A 103 -21.71 -18.86 2.52
C ASP A 103 -23.24 -19.05 2.37
N ASN A 104 -23.93 -18.01 1.88
CA ASN A 104 -25.36 -18.01 1.60
C ASN A 104 -25.76 -18.77 0.32
N ASP A 105 -24.83 -19.03 -0.61
CA ASP A 105 -25.09 -19.80 -1.84
C ASP A 105 -25.03 -21.32 -1.60
N LEU A 106 -24.49 -21.78 -0.46
CA LEU A 106 -24.42 -23.21 -0.11
C LEU A 106 -25.65 -23.72 0.66
N VAL A 107 -26.54 -22.83 1.08
CA VAL A 107 -27.77 -23.17 1.83
C VAL A 107 -28.98 -23.40 0.90
N GLY A 108 -28.92 -23.00 -0.38
CA GLY A 108 -30.07 -23.01 -1.29
C GLY A 108 -30.19 -24.23 -2.23
N ALA A 109 -29.29 -25.21 -2.17
CA ALA A 109 -29.22 -26.28 -3.18
C ALA A 109 -29.84 -27.64 -2.76
N ASP A 110 -30.31 -27.77 -1.52
CA ASP A 110 -31.01 -28.98 -1.05
C ASP A 110 -32.47 -28.64 -0.70
N THR A 111 -33.38 -28.64 -1.69
CA THR A 111 -34.82 -28.86 -1.46
C THR A 111 -35.48 -29.49 -2.69
#